data_AF-A0A9W7T2T9-F1
#
_entry.id   AF-A0A9W7T2T9-F1
#
_cell.length_a   1.000
_cell.length_b   1.000
_cell.length_c   1.000
_cell.angle_alpha   90.00
_cell.angle_beta   90.00
_cell.angle_gamma   90.00
#
_symmetry.space_group_name_H-M   'P 1'
#
loop_
_entity.id
_entity.type
_entity.pdbx_description
1 polymer ?
#
loop_
_entity_poly.entity_id
_entity_poly.type
_entity_poly.pdbx_seq_one_letter_code
_entity_poly.pdbx_strand_id
1 'polypeptide(L)'
;MSVVDCFLENPSEDQLEEFTKEQLIELAGAYQIELSSADKRHKDVIKEKLKVSLAELEVYLPVMEKLPTPYDILLEIRLKELVLREKELEFERERLQVKLRERELELKLEMRKLTKDVVSYHLKYQCCLELDNCAKNFPEVFPTCAVTYAMAEQSTLGSNIDLTNTFMIDPEKFCSGLPSTSLRQEVAGKIKPEVLSPSKLIAAQSSEPSFKSLFGL
;
A
#
# COMPACT_ATOMS: atom_id res chain seq x y z
N MET A 1 0.61 -61.31 26.68
CA MET A 1 0.32 -60.43 27.83
C MET A 1 -0.81 -59.54 27.40
N SER A 2 -1.93 -59.56 28.12
CA SER A 2 -3.07 -58.70 27.81
C SER A 2 -2.71 -57.24 28.15
N VAL A 3 -3.37 -56.27 27.51
CA VAL A 3 -3.17 -54.84 27.82
C VAL A 3 -3.57 -54.53 29.27
N VAL A 4 -4.49 -55.33 29.82
CA VAL A 4 -4.93 -55.26 31.22
C VAL A 4 -3.82 -55.74 32.16
N ASP A 5 -3.09 -56.82 31.83
CA ASP A 5 -1.97 -57.32 32.64
C ASP A 5 -0.84 -56.27 32.76
N CYS A 6 -0.57 -55.54 31.67
CA CYS A 6 0.42 -54.46 31.68
C CYS A 6 0.04 -53.31 32.61
N PHE A 7 -1.26 -53.03 32.77
CA PHE A 7 -1.75 -52.01 33.70
C PHE A 7 -1.73 -52.49 35.15
N LEU A 8 -1.97 -53.79 35.39
CA LEU A 8 -1.84 -54.38 36.73
C LEU A 8 -0.40 -54.28 37.26
N GLU A 9 0.60 -54.34 36.37
CA GLU A 9 2.01 -54.16 36.72
C GLU A 9 2.39 -52.68 36.92
N ASN A 10 1.87 -51.75 36.10
CA ASN A 10 2.12 -50.32 36.19
C ASN A 10 0.83 -49.51 35.94
N PRO A 11 0.03 -49.22 36.98
CA PRO A 11 -1.21 -48.49 36.83
C PRO A 11 -0.94 -47.02 36.49
N SER A 12 -1.46 -46.54 35.35
CA SER A 12 -1.28 -45.16 34.89
C SER A 12 -2.59 -44.57 34.36
N GLU A 13 -2.86 -43.30 34.67
CA GLU A 13 -4.13 -42.66 34.31
C GLU A 13 -4.32 -42.56 32.79
N ASP A 14 -3.25 -42.26 32.04
CA ASP A 14 -3.26 -42.16 30.58
C ASP A 14 -3.71 -43.48 29.91
N GLN A 15 -3.27 -44.63 30.44
CA GLN A 15 -3.68 -45.94 29.92
C GLN A 15 -5.16 -46.21 30.17
N LEU A 16 -5.70 -45.79 31.32
CA LEU A 16 -7.11 -45.95 31.65
C LEU A 16 -8.01 -45.13 30.69
N GLU A 17 -7.50 -44.01 30.16
CA GLU A 17 -8.22 -43.21 29.16
C GLU A 17 -8.28 -43.89 27.79
N GLU A 18 -7.26 -44.66 27.42
CA GLU A 18 -7.19 -45.36 26.14
C GLU A 18 -7.96 -46.69 26.12
N PHE A 19 -8.30 -47.26 27.28
CA PHE A 19 -8.96 -48.56 27.36
C PHE A 19 -10.32 -48.61 26.65
N THR A 20 -10.58 -49.74 25.99
CA THR A 20 -11.89 -50.08 25.42
C THR A 20 -12.88 -50.47 26.50
N LYS A 21 -14.17 -50.50 26.16
CA LYS A 21 -15.25 -50.79 27.11
C LYS A 21 -15.09 -52.20 27.72
N GLU A 22 -14.70 -53.16 26.91
CA GLU A 22 -14.48 -54.55 27.30
C GLU A 22 -13.29 -54.68 28.25
N GLN A 23 -12.18 -53.99 27.94
CA GLN A 23 -10.97 -53.95 28.79
C GLN A 23 -11.23 -53.30 30.15
N LEU A 24 -12.08 -52.26 30.21
CA LEU A 24 -12.48 -51.64 31.47
C LEU A 24 -13.31 -52.59 32.35
N ILE A 25 -14.18 -53.41 31.74
CA ILE A 25 -14.96 -54.41 32.48
C ILE A 25 -14.05 -55.53 33.00
N GLU A 26 -13.06 -55.94 32.20
CA GLU A 26 -12.05 -56.93 32.58
C GLU A 26 -11.17 -56.41 33.73
N LEU A 27 -10.73 -55.16 33.65
CA LEU A 27 -9.99 -54.46 34.71
C LEU A 27 -10.81 -54.36 36.00
N ALA A 28 -12.10 -54.02 35.91
CA ALA A 28 -13.00 -54.02 37.05
C ALA A 28 -13.11 -55.40 37.71
N GLY A 29 -13.12 -56.46 36.90
CA GLY A 29 -13.07 -57.84 37.40
C GLY A 29 -11.76 -58.17 38.12
N ALA A 30 -10.62 -57.73 37.58
CA ALA A 30 -9.30 -57.96 38.15
C ALA A 30 -9.13 -57.31 39.53
N TYR A 31 -9.65 -56.09 39.71
CA TYR A 31 -9.65 -55.38 41.01
C TYR A 31 -10.88 -55.66 41.88
N GLN A 32 -11.76 -56.59 41.48
CA GLN A 32 -13.00 -56.94 42.19
C GLN A 32 -13.95 -55.76 42.45
N ILE A 33 -14.02 -54.81 41.50
CA ILE A 33 -14.89 -53.63 41.58
C ILE A 33 -16.29 -53.98 41.08
N GLU A 34 -17.31 -53.79 41.92
CA GLU A 34 -18.70 -54.11 41.58
C GLU A 34 -19.32 -53.08 40.61
N LEU A 35 -19.44 -53.46 39.33
CA LEU A 35 -20.16 -52.71 38.31
C LEU A 35 -21.62 -53.18 38.20
N SER A 36 -22.57 -52.26 38.36
CA SER A 36 -24.00 -52.54 38.16
C SER A 36 -24.32 -52.78 36.68
N SER A 37 -25.45 -53.44 36.39
CA SER A 37 -25.95 -53.62 35.02
C SER A 37 -26.27 -52.29 34.31
N ALA A 38 -26.51 -51.23 35.07
CA ALA A 38 -26.64 -49.86 34.56
C ALA A 38 -25.28 -49.25 34.16
N ASP A 39 -24.24 -49.44 34.99
CA ASP A 39 -22.90 -48.89 34.78
C ASP A 39 -22.26 -49.46 33.51
N LYS A 40 -22.47 -50.76 33.25
CA LYS A 40 -21.94 -51.47 32.07
C LYS A 40 -22.50 -50.96 30.73
N ARG A 41 -23.44 -50.02 30.72
CA ARG A 41 -24.02 -49.47 29.48
C ARG A 41 -23.11 -48.42 28.83
N HIS A 42 -22.45 -47.58 29.63
CA HIS A 42 -21.69 -46.42 29.15
C HIS A 42 -20.22 -46.51 29.53
N LYS A 43 -19.33 -46.33 28.56
CA LYS A 43 -17.87 -46.38 28.77
C LYS A 43 -17.41 -45.34 29.80
N ASP A 44 -17.98 -44.14 29.76
CA ASP A 44 -17.58 -43.04 30.63
C ASP A 44 -17.98 -43.28 32.09
N VAL A 45 -19.15 -43.88 32.33
CA VAL A 45 -19.61 -44.25 33.69
C VAL A 45 -18.74 -45.35 34.29
N ILE A 46 -18.33 -46.34 33.49
CA ILE A 46 -17.38 -47.38 33.94
C ILE A 46 -16.03 -46.74 34.28
N LYS A 47 -15.55 -45.81 33.45
CA LYS A 47 -14.29 -45.08 33.68
C LYS A 47 -14.33 -44.28 34.97
N GLU A 48 -15.34 -43.44 35.18
CA GLU A 48 -15.44 -42.62 36.40
C GLU A 48 -15.46 -43.50 37.65
N LYS A 49 -16.26 -44.57 37.63
CA LYS A 49 -16.36 -45.49 38.76
C LYS A 49 -15.05 -46.24 39.03
N LEU A 50 -14.36 -46.66 37.98
CA LEU A 50 -13.01 -47.23 38.10
C LEU A 50 -12.00 -46.21 38.61
N LYS A 51 -12.01 -44.96 38.13
CA LYS A 51 -11.10 -43.90 38.61
C LYS A 51 -11.27 -43.68 40.11
N VAL A 52 -12.52 -43.58 40.59
CA VAL A 52 -12.83 -43.40 42.02
C VAL A 52 -12.40 -44.62 42.83
N SER A 53 -12.79 -45.84 42.43
CA SER A 53 -12.46 -47.05 43.18
C SER A 53 -10.97 -47.40 43.16
N LEU A 54 -10.26 -47.13 42.07
CA LEU A 54 -8.81 -47.33 42.00
C LEU A 54 -8.04 -46.27 42.82
N ALA A 55 -8.56 -45.05 42.92
CA ALA A 55 -8.01 -44.03 43.82
C ALA A 55 -8.26 -44.39 45.30
N GLU A 56 -9.43 -44.95 45.65
CA GLU A 56 -9.74 -45.46 46.99
C GLU A 56 -8.87 -46.66 47.40
N LEU A 57 -8.50 -47.50 46.42
CA LEU A 57 -7.58 -48.63 46.61
C LEU A 57 -6.09 -48.20 46.59
N GLU A 58 -5.81 -46.89 46.49
CA GLU A 58 -4.46 -46.30 46.38
C GLU A 58 -3.62 -46.88 45.23
N VAL A 59 -4.27 -47.47 44.21
CA VAL A 59 -3.60 -48.12 43.08
C VAL A 59 -2.96 -47.09 42.16
N TYR A 60 -3.58 -45.92 42.01
CA TYR A 60 -2.93 -44.76 41.41
C TYR A 60 -3.40 -43.47 42.09
N LEU A 61 -2.49 -42.50 42.20
CA LEU A 61 -2.81 -41.15 42.65
C LEU A 61 -3.51 -40.42 41.50
N PRO A 62 -4.76 -39.95 41.64
CA PRO A 62 -5.38 -39.12 40.63
C PRO A 62 -4.47 -37.92 40.38
N VAL A 63 -4.20 -37.61 39.12
CA VAL A 63 -3.49 -36.38 38.76
C VAL A 63 -4.39 -35.23 39.18
N MET A 64 -4.20 -34.76 40.41
CA MET A 64 -4.80 -33.52 40.88
C MET A 64 -4.44 -32.46 39.85
N GLU A 65 -5.45 -31.91 39.17
CA GLU A 65 -5.30 -30.73 38.32
C GLU A 65 -4.41 -29.75 39.09
N LYS A 66 -3.18 -29.57 38.61
CA LYS A 66 -2.21 -28.71 39.28
C LYS A 66 -2.86 -27.33 39.38
N LEU A 67 -3.22 -26.93 40.59
CA LEU A 67 -3.73 -25.58 40.83
C LEU A 67 -2.74 -24.61 40.18
N PRO A 68 -3.20 -23.70 39.30
CA PRO A 68 -2.31 -22.78 38.62
C PRO A 68 -1.45 -22.06 39.65
N THR A 69 -0.15 -22.18 39.51
CA THR A 69 0.77 -21.51 40.43
C THR A 69 0.66 -20.00 40.17
N PRO A 70 0.99 -19.14 41.16
CA PRO A 70 1.05 -17.69 40.93
C PRO A 70 1.93 -17.30 39.74
N TYR A 71 2.93 -18.13 39.41
CA TYR A 71 3.77 -17.97 38.24
C TYR A 71 3.03 -18.22 36.93
N ASP A 72 2.19 -19.26 36.86
CA ASP A 72 1.39 -19.58 35.67
C ASP A 72 0.40 -18.44 35.35
N ILE A 73 -0.21 -17.87 36.39
CA ILE A 73 -1.12 -16.73 36.27
C ILE A 73 -0.37 -15.49 35.73
N LEU A 74 0.83 -15.20 36.25
CA LEU A 74 1.65 -14.09 35.76
C LEU A 74 2.08 -14.29 34.31
N LEU A 75 2.42 -15.52 33.94
CA LEU A 75 2.79 -15.86 32.57
C LEU A 75 1.60 -15.67 31.62
N GLU A 76 0.40 -16.09 32.03
CA GLU A 76 -0.83 -15.92 31.26
C GLU A 76 -1.20 -14.43 31.09
N ILE A 77 -1.04 -13.62 32.14
CA ILE A 77 -1.23 -12.16 32.07
C ILE A 77 -0.25 -11.56 31.06
N ARG A 78 1.03 -11.93 31.14
CA ARG A 78 2.06 -11.42 30.23
C ARG A 78 1.81 -11.84 28.78
N LEU A 79 1.34 -13.06 28.56
CA LEU A 79 0.92 -13.54 27.24
C LEU A 79 -0.25 -12.70 26.70
N LYS A 80 -1.28 -12.45 27.52
CA LYS A 80 -2.42 -11.61 27.12
C LYS A 80 -2.00 -10.18 26.79
N GLU A 81 -1.07 -9.61 27.55
CA GLU A 81 -0.51 -8.28 27.29
C GLU A 81 0.22 -8.21 25.93
N LEU A 82 1.03 -9.23 25.61
CA LEU A 82 1.71 -9.32 24.31
C LEU A 82 0.71 -9.44 23.15
N VAL A 83 -0.35 -10.25 23.31
CA VAL A 83 -1.40 -10.41 22.29
C VAL A 83 -2.16 -9.10 22.07
N LEU A 84 -2.48 -8.36 23.15
CA LEU A 84 -3.11 -7.05 23.02
C LEU A 84 -2.19 -6.08 22.27
N ARG A 85 -0.90 -6.08 22.60
CA ARG A 85 0.07 -5.22 21.92
C ARG A 85 0.23 -5.54 20.45
N GLU A 86 0.19 -6.81 20.07
CA GLU A 86 0.22 -7.25 18.68
C GLU A 86 -1.02 -6.73 17.91
N LYS A 87 -2.21 -6.85 18.51
CA LYS A 87 -3.45 -6.32 17.90
C LYS A 87 -3.43 -4.81 17.72
N GLU A 88 -2.87 -4.06 18.68
CA GLU A 88 -2.70 -2.61 18.54
C GLU A 88 -1.81 -2.26 17.34
N LEU A 89 -0.69 -2.96 17.18
CA LEU A 89 0.24 -2.74 16.06
C LEU A 89 -0.40 -3.13 14.72
N GLU A 90 -1.23 -4.17 14.69
CA GLU A 90 -1.98 -4.57 13.50
C GLU A 90 -2.97 -3.48 13.09
N PHE A 91 -3.74 -2.94 14.05
CA PHE A 91 -4.64 -1.82 13.80
C PHE A 91 -3.90 -0.57 13.30
N GLU A 92 -2.75 -0.22 13.88
CA GLU A 92 -1.94 0.90 13.41
C GLU A 92 -1.42 0.68 11.98
N ARG A 93 -1.01 -0.55 11.65
CA ARG A 93 -0.56 -0.92 10.30
C ARG A 93 -1.67 -0.76 9.28
N GLU A 94 -2.88 -1.26 9.58
CA GLU A 94 -4.05 -1.10 8.71
C GLU A 94 -4.41 0.38 8.54
N ARG A 95 -4.43 1.14 9.63
CA ARG A 95 -4.69 2.60 9.59
C ARG A 95 -3.69 3.32 8.68
N LEU A 96 -2.40 2.96 8.74
CA LEU A 96 -1.38 3.52 7.87
C LEU A 96 -1.56 3.09 6.41
N GLN A 97 -1.95 1.85 6.14
CA GLN A 97 -2.23 1.39 4.78
C GLN A 97 -3.41 2.15 4.16
N VAL A 98 -4.48 2.39 4.91
CA VAL A 98 -5.61 3.19 4.43
C VAL A 98 -5.16 4.60 4.07
N LYS A 99 -4.40 5.25 4.95
CA LYS A 99 -3.85 6.60 4.69
C LYS A 99 -2.94 6.66 3.45
N LEU A 100 -2.14 5.62 3.21
CA LEU A 100 -1.32 5.54 2.01
C LEU A 100 -2.17 5.42 0.75
N ARG A 101 -3.18 4.54 0.75
CA ARG A 101 -4.10 4.39 -0.39
C ARG A 101 -4.90 5.67 -0.67
N GLU A 102 -5.32 6.38 0.37
CA GLU A 102 -5.98 7.69 0.25
C GLU A 102 -5.08 8.71 -0.44
N ARG A 103 -3.82 8.84 0.00
CA ARG A 103 -2.84 9.73 -0.63
C ARG A 103 -2.55 9.35 -2.09
N GLU A 104 -2.42 8.06 -2.38
CA GLU A 104 -2.22 7.58 -3.75
C GLU A 104 -3.42 7.93 -4.64
N LEU A 105 -4.65 7.82 -4.12
CA LEU A 105 -5.85 8.19 -4.84
C LEU A 105 -5.93 9.70 -5.08
N GLU A 106 -5.60 10.50 -4.07
CA GLU A 106 -5.55 11.96 -4.15
C GLU A 106 -4.55 12.41 -5.23
N LEU A 107 -3.33 11.86 -5.21
CA LEU A 107 -2.32 12.13 -6.22
C LEU A 107 -2.76 11.71 -7.63
N LYS A 108 -3.44 10.56 -7.76
CA LYS A 108 -4.03 10.14 -9.05
C LYS A 108 -5.11 11.12 -9.54
N LEU A 109 -5.92 11.67 -8.65
CA LEU A 109 -6.93 12.66 -9.00
C LEU A 109 -6.28 13.98 -9.45
N GLU A 110 -5.24 14.43 -8.76
CA GLU A 110 -4.46 15.61 -9.15
C GLU A 110 -3.82 15.44 -10.53
N MET A 111 -3.16 14.30 -10.77
CA MET A 111 -2.58 13.99 -12.07
C MET A 111 -3.62 14.00 -13.19
N ARG A 112 -4.82 13.45 -12.95
CA ARG A 112 -5.91 13.52 -13.93
C ARG A 112 -6.40 14.94 -14.18
N LYS A 113 -6.47 15.80 -13.16
CA LYS A 113 -6.84 17.22 -13.32
C LYS A 113 -5.82 17.93 -14.20
N LEU A 114 -4.53 17.81 -13.85
CA LEU A 114 -3.44 18.37 -14.64
C LEU A 114 -3.45 17.87 -16.09
N THR A 115 -3.70 16.58 -16.30
CA THR A 115 -3.81 16.02 -17.67
C THR A 115 -4.96 16.65 -18.44
N LYS A 116 -6.13 16.82 -17.82
CA LYS A 116 -7.27 17.51 -18.45
C LYS A 116 -6.96 18.95 -18.77
N ASP A 117 -6.28 19.66 -17.87
CA ASP A 117 -5.89 21.05 -18.07
C ASP A 117 -4.91 21.15 -19.25
N VAL A 118 -3.87 20.30 -19.30
CA VAL A 118 -2.92 20.24 -20.41
C VAL A 118 -3.62 19.96 -21.74
N VAL A 119 -4.53 18.99 -21.79
CA VAL A 119 -5.31 18.69 -23.01
C VAL A 119 -6.20 19.87 -23.40
N SER A 120 -6.84 20.54 -22.44
CA SER A 120 -7.66 21.73 -22.69
C SER A 120 -6.82 22.89 -23.24
N TYR A 121 -5.64 23.14 -22.67
CA TYR A 121 -4.70 24.12 -23.18
C TYR A 121 -4.26 23.76 -24.60
N HIS A 122 -3.86 22.50 -24.84
CA HIS A 122 -3.41 22.07 -26.16
C HIS A 122 -4.51 22.26 -27.21
N LEU A 123 -5.75 21.85 -26.95
CA LEU A 123 -6.90 22.09 -27.82
C LEU A 123 -7.11 23.58 -28.11
N LYS A 124 -7.00 24.44 -27.08
CA LYS A 124 -7.15 25.89 -27.24
C LYS A 124 -6.05 26.47 -28.15
N TYR A 125 -4.81 26.04 -28.00
CA TYR A 125 -3.71 26.47 -28.86
C TYR A 125 -3.75 25.85 -30.25
N GLN A 126 -4.25 24.62 -30.39
CA GLN A 126 -4.41 23.96 -31.68
C GLN A 126 -5.46 24.67 -32.55
N CYS A 127 -6.54 25.20 -31.95
CA CYS A 127 -7.47 26.10 -32.64
C CYS A 127 -6.81 27.40 -33.17
N CYS A 128 -5.65 27.79 -32.67
CA CYS A 128 -4.89 28.95 -33.15
C CYS A 128 -3.86 28.61 -34.24
N LEU A 129 -3.58 27.32 -34.49
CA LEU A 129 -2.63 26.88 -35.52
C LEU A 129 -3.25 26.89 -36.93
N GLU A 130 -4.57 26.72 -37.04
CA GLU A 130 -5.28 26.95 -38.29
C GLU A 130 -5.53 28.45 -38.47
N LEU A 131 -4.81 29.09 -39.39
CA LEU A 131 -4.90 30.52 -39.70
C LEU A 131 -6.35 30.98 -39.91
N ASP A 132 -7.15 30.17 -40.60
CA ASP A 132 -8.57 30.45 -40.87
C ASP A 132 -9.45 30.44 -39.61
N ASN A 133 -9.08 29.62 -38.60
CA ASN A 133 -9.77 29.55 -37.32
C ASN A 133 -9.30 30.65 -36.36
N CYS A 134 -8.01 31.03 -36.42
CA CYS A 134 -7.48 32.17 -35.68
C CYS A 134 -8.15 33.48 -36.12
N ALA A 135 -8.34 33.68 -37.43
CA ALA A 135 -9.03 34.85 -37.99
C ALA A 135 -10.49 34.97 -37.51
N LYS A 136 -11.20 33.83 -37.41
CA LYS A 136 -12.61 33.80 -37.01
C LYS A 136 -12.81 33.96 -35.50
N ASN A 137 -11.97 33.31 -34.69
CA ASN A 137 -12.15 33.25 -33.24
C ASN A 137 -11.44 34.38 -32.49
N PHE A 138 -10.35 34.94 -33.05
CA PHE A 138 -9.51 35.96 -32.41
C PHE A 138 -9.11 37.06 -33.40
N PRO A 139 -10.07 37.84 -33.95
CA PRO A 139 -9.80 38.83 -35.00
C PRO A 139 -8.85 39.95 -34.55
N GLU A 140 -8.79 40.26 -33.25
CA GLU A 140 -7.89 41.29 -32.71
C GLU A 140 -6.41 40.86 -32.67
N VAL A 141 -6.14 39.55 -32.54
CA VAL A 141 -4.79 38.99 -32.40
C VAL A 141 -4.29 38.38 -33.71
N PHE A 142 -5.21 38.07 -34.63
CA PHE A 142 -4.92 37.47 -35.93
C PHE A 142 -3.88 38.25 -36.76
N PRO A 143 -3.92 39.60 -36.88
CA PRO A 143 -2.93 40.33 -37.68
C PRO A 143 -1.50 40.12 -37.18
N THR A 144 -1.30 40.13 -35.86
CA THR A 144 0.02 39.91 -35.24
C THR A 144 0.49 38.47 -35.42
N CYS A 145 -0.41 37.49 -35.31
CA CYS A 145 -0.11 36.08 -35.53
C CYS A 145 0.28 35.81 -37.00
N ALA A 146 -0.49 36.35 -37.95
CA ALA A 146 -0.24 36.22 -39.39
C ALA A 146 1.09 36.87 -39.82
N VAL A 147 1.40 38.07 -39.28
CA VAL A 147 2.70 38.73 -39.54
C VAL A 147 3.86 37.90 -39.00
N THR A 148 3.76 37.39 -37.76
CA THR A 148 4.81 36.58 -37.15
C THR A 148 5.03 35.28 -37.93
N TYR A 149 3.94 34.64 -38.38
CA TYR A 149 3.99 33.45 -39.22
C TYR A 149 4.66 33.72 -40.57
N ALA A 150 4.27 34.79 -41.27
CA ALA A 150 4.87 35.18 -42.54
C ALA A 150 6.35 35.56 -42.41
N MET A 151 6.74 36.24 -41.32
CA MET A 151 8.14 36.54 -41.03
C MET A 151 8.95 35.27 -40.74
N ALA A 152 8.36 34.29 -40.06
CA ALA A 152 9.00 33.00 -39.81
C ALA A 152 9.18 32.18 -41.11
N GLU A 153 8.19 32.15 -42.00
CA GLU A 153 8.31 31.50 -43.32
C GLU A 153 9.36 32.15 -44.23
N GLN A 154 9.50 33.47 -44.20
CA GLN A 154 10.55 34.15 -44.95
C GLN A 154 11.95 33.89 -44.38
N SER A 155 12.05 33.61 -43.07
CA SER A 155 13.30 33.32 -42.38
C SER A 155 13.81 31.88 -42.61
N THR A 156 12.93 30.95 -43.02
CA THR A 156 13.26 29.53 -43.25
C THR A 156 13.73 29.19 -44.66
N LEU A 157 13.94 30.20 -45.53
CA LEU A 157 14.48 30.01 -46.89
C LEU A 157 15.90 29.40 -46.98
N GLY A 158 16.54 29.05 -45.85
CA GLY A 158 17.86 28.41 -45.81
C GLY A 158 18.02 27.20 -44.87
N SER A 159 17.02 26.86 -44.06
CA SER A 159 17.09 25.70 -43.16
C SER A 159 15.70 25.18 -42.85
N ASN A 160 15.46 23.89 -43.11
CA ASN A 160 14.27 23.13 -42.73
C ASN A 160 14.10 23.14 -41.19
N ILE A 161 13.58 24.25 -40.66
CA ILE A 161 13.13 24.34 -39.29
C ILE A 161 11.61 24.12 -39.35
N ASP A 162 11.20 22.92 -38.97
CA ASP A 162 9.81 22.58 -38.77
C ASP A 162 9.27 23.38 -37.58
N LEU A 163 8.52 24.43 -37.86
CA LEU A 163 7.98 25.36 -36.86
C LEU A 163 6.96 24.69 -35.93
N THR A 164 6.45 23.49 -36.28
CA THR A 164 5.65 22.70 -35.35
C THR A 164 6.45 22.23 -34.14
N ASN A 165 7.77 22.02 -34.29
CA ASN A 165 8.68 21.61 -33.21
C ASN A 165 9.27 22.75 -32.37
N THR A 166 9.21 24.00 -32.85
CA THR A 166 9.83 25.15 -32.16
C THR A 166 8.92 25.72 -31.05
N PHE A 167 7.60 25.52 -31.17
CA PHE A 167 6.63 25.92 -30.14
C PHE A 167 5.95 24.75 -29.42
N MET A 168 6.09 23.51 -29.91
CA MET A 168 5.63 22.31 -29.23
C MET A 168 6.83 21.35 -29.09
N ILE A 169 7.43 21.32 -27.90
CA ILE A 169 8.37 20.26 -27.54
C ILE A 169 7.57 18.95 -27.47
N ASP A 170 7.97 17.93 -28.24
CA ASP A 170 7.44 16.57 -28.17
C ASP A 170 7.37 16.09 -26.70
N PRO A 171 6.19 15.78 -26.14
CA PRO A 171 6.07 15.31 -24.77
C PRO A 171 6.73 13.93 -24.56
N GLU A 172 6.90 13.12 -25.60
CA GLU A 172 7.58 11.81 -25.52
C GLU A 172 9.10 11.92 -25.34
N LYS A 173 9.71 13.00 -25.82
CA LYS A 173 11.16 13.25 -25.64
C LYS A 173 11.52 13.70 -24.22
N PHE A 174 10.52 14.05 -23.39
CA PHE A 174 10.74 14.43 -21.99
C PHE A 174 10.89 13.22 -21.05
N CYS A 175 10.41 12.04 -21.45
CA CYS A 175 10.37 10.86 -20.57
C CYS A 175 11.60 9.93 -20.67
N SER A 176 12.51 10.14 -21.62
CA SER A 176 13.66 9.24 -21.84
C SER A 176 14.99 9.75 -21.27
N GLY A 177 15.00 10.86 -20.55
CA GLY A 177 16.22 11.49 -20.01
C GLY A 177 16.08 11.98 -18.57
N LEU A 178 15.65 11.12 -17.64
CA LEU A 178 15.87 11.37 -16.21
C LEU A 178 17.24 10.80 -15.82
N PRO A 179 18.26 11.64 -15.53
CA PRO A 179 19.38 11.16 -14.74
C PRO A 179 18.88 10.97 -13.31
N SER A 180 18.82 9.71 -12.90
CA SER A 180 18.73 9.35 -11.50
C SER A 180 19.89 9.96 -10.72
N THR A 181 19.55 10.52 -9.55
CA THR A 181 20.40 10.83 -8.40
C THR A 181 21.24 12.11 -8.38
N SER A 182 21.01 12.85 -7.29
CA SER A 182 21.98 13.64 -6.51
C SER A 182 22.58 14.90 -7.15
N LEU A 183 22.07 16.07 -6.73
CA LEU A 183 22.93 17.22 -6.37
C LEU A 183 22.10 18.28 -5.63
N ARG A 184 22.11 18.15 -4.30
CA ARG A 184 22.03 19.28 -3.38
C ARG A 184 23.38 20.02 -3.50
N GLN A 185 23.44 21.18 -4.15
CA GLN A 185 24.37 22.26 -3.79
C GLN A 185 24.10 23.55 -4.58
N GLU A 186 23.73 24.58 -3.81
CA GLU A 186 24.14 25.99 -3.93
C GLU A 186 24.55 26.56 -5.30
N VAL A 187 23.70 27.40 -5.89
CA VAL A 187 24.14 28.71 -6.42
C VAL A 187 23.04 29.75 -6.17
N ALA A 188 23.11 30.39 -5.00
CA ALA A 188 22.46 31.67 -4.76
C ALA A 188 23.32 32.78 -5.39
N GLY A 189 23.21 32.96 -6.70
CA GLY A 189 23.88 34.03 -7.46
C GLY A 189 22.85 35.00 -8.03
N LYS A 190 22.83 36.22 -7.50
CA LYS A 190 21.96 37.34 -7.92
C LYS A 190 22.04 37.58 -9.44
N ILE A 191 21.00 37.21 -10.17
CA ILE A 191 20.70 37.82 -11.47
C ILE A 191 19.53 38.77 -11.24
N LYS A 192 19.83 40.07 -11.19
CA LYS A 192 18.82 41.12 -11.24
C LYS A 192 18.29 41.16 -12.68
N PRO A 193 16.98 41.02 -12.94
CA PRO A 193 16.46 41.29 -14.27
C PRO A 193 16.60 42.79 -14.53
N GLU A 194 17.47 43.18 -15.46
CA GLU A 194 17.53 44.54 -15.95
C GLU A 194 16.29 44.77 -16.82
N VAL A 195 15.28 45.42 -16.24
CA VAL A 195 14.10 45.88 -16.97
C VAL A 195 14.56 46.92 -17.98
N LEU A 196 14.64 46.52 -19.25
CA LEU A 196 14.93 47.42 -20.36
C LEU A 196 13.82 48.48 -20.43
N SER A 197 14.19 49.74 -20.24
CA SER A 197 13.24 50.85 -20.31
C SER A 197 12.70 50.98 -21.74
N PRO A 198 11.42 51.40 -21.93
CA PRO A 198 10.82 51.61 -23.25
C PRO A 198 11.67 52.52 -24.17
N SER A 199 12.37 53.49 -23.58
CA SER A 199 13.29 54.39 -24.28
C SER A 199 14.50 53.69 -24.90
N LYS A 200 15.02 52.60 -24.31
CA LYS A 200 16.12 51.81 -24.86
C LYS A 200 15.65 50.91 -26.01
N LEU A 201 14.41 50.40 -25.94
CA LEU A 201 13.78 49.63 -27.03
C LEU A 201 13.50 50.50 -28.26
N ILE A 202 13.01 51.73 -28.06
CA ILE A 202 12.75 52.68 -29.15
C ILE A 202 14.07 53.13 -29.83
N ALA A 203 15.14 53.32 -29.05
CA ALA A 203 16.45 53.66 -29.60
C ALA A 203 17.05 52.51 -30.46
N ALA A 204 16.84 51.26 -30.05
CA ALA A 204 17.27 50.11 -30.83
C ALA A 204 16.48 49.99 -32.14
N GLN A 205 15.16 50.19 -32.11
CA GLN A 205 14.29 50.15 -33.30
C GLN A 205 14.56 51.27 -34.31
N SER A 206 14.96 52.46 -33.86
CA SER A 206 15.26 53.60 -34.75
C SER A 206 16.65 53.56 -35.37
N SER A 207 17.52 52.64 -34.92
CA SER A 207 18.86 52.45 -35.47
C SER A 207 18.91 51.49 -36.67
N GLU A 208 17.81 50.78 -36.96
CA GLU A 208 17.73 49.89 -38.13
C GLU A 208 17.18 50.63 -39.36
N PRO A 209 17.96 50.74 -40.46
CA PRO A 209 17.55 51.45 -41.66
C PRO A 209 16.37 50.80 -42.42
N SER A 210 16.05 49.53 -42.12
CA SER A 210 14.93 48.78 -42.71
C SER A 210 13.55 49.23 -42.23
N PHE A 211 13.44 49.85 -41.05
CA PHE A 211 12.16 50.29 -40.50
C PHE A 211 11.66 51.62 -41.05
N LYS A 212 12.56 52.49 -41.54
CA LYS A 212 12.17 53.78 -42.13
C LYS A 212 11.38 53.65 -43.43
N SER A 213 11.67 52.61 -44.24
CA SER A 213 10.96 52.39 -45.51
C SER A 213 9.57 51.79 -45.34
N LEU A 214 9.26 51.16 -44.19
CA LEU A 214 7.98 50.50 -43.95
C LEU A 214 6.93 51.41 -43.28
N PHE A 215 7.35 52.45 -42.56
CA PHE A 215 6.43 53.31 -41.79
C PHE A 215 6.44 54.80 -42.18
N GLY A 216 7.20 55.21 -43.20
CA GLY A 216 7.11 56.55 -43.77
C GLY A 216 7.32 57.68 -42.75
N LEU A 217 8.43 57.61 -42.00
CA LEU A 217 8.95 58.70 -41.16
C LEU A 217 10.28 59.21 -41.72
#